data_AF-A0A812W1I4-F1
#
_entry.id   AF-A0A812W1I4-F1
#
_cell.length_a   1.000
_cell.length_b   1.000
_cell.length_c   1.000
_cell.angle_alpha   90.00
_cell.angle_beta   90.00
_cell.angle_gamma   90.00
#
_symmetry.space_group_name_H-M   'P 1'
#
loop_
_entity.id
_entity.type
_entity.pdbx_description
1 polymer ?
#
loop_
_entity_poly.entity_id
_entity_poly.type
_entity_poly.pdbx_seq_one_letter_code
_entity_poly.pdbx_strand_id
1 'polypeptide(L)'
;MLFDESRVNATHFGRVFPGHLDNMYLVEALNAISLRPALARSLFLCYDTKHAVYILRIFKNGIWLKVEVDDYAPLASNGFEPLCCRSEHFPYILWPSLVEKAYAKVHTLRDGQNPDDNSGGWMA
;
A
#
# COMPACT_ATOMS: atom_id res chain seq x y z
N MET A 1 4.26 8.32 9.38
CA MET A 1 3.02 9.03 9.00
C MET A 1 2.42 8.35 7.78
N LEU A 2 1.10 8.44 7.55
CA LEU A 2 0.50 7.78 6.37
C LEU A 2 0.69 8.61 5.10
N PHE A 3 0.29 9.89 5.16
CA PHE A 3 0.46 10.89 4.10
C PHE A 3 1.30 12.07 4.62
N ASP A 4 1.85 12.86 3.69
CA ASP A 4 2.49 14.14 4.03
C ASP A 4 1.40 15.19 4.30
N GLU A 5 1.04 15.33 5.58
CA GLU A 5 0.03 16.28 6.05
C GLU A 5 0.60 17.68 6.33
N SER A 6 1.92 17.88 6.18
CA SER A 6 2.54 19.20 6.35
C SER A 6 2.02 20.22 5.33
N ARG A 7 1.46 19.73 4.21
CA ARG A 7 0.95 20.54 3.10
C ARG A 7 -0.58 20.58 3.13
N VAL A 8 -1.13 21.66 3.69
CA VAL A 8 -2.58 21.92 3.82
C VAL A 8 -3.33 21.78 2.48
N ASN A 9 -2.67 22.11 1.35
CA ASN A 9 -3.19 21.96 -0.01
C ASN A 9 -2.26 21.12 -0.88
N ALA A 10 -1.94 19.90 -0.45
CA ALA A 10 -1.17 18.97 -1.27
C ALA A 10 -1.85 18.79 -2.65
N THR A 11 -1.15 19.14 -3.73
CA THR A 11 -1.60 18.91 -5.11
C THR A 11 -1.28 17.49 -5.57
N HIS A 12 -0.33 16.83 -4.90
CA HIS A 12 0.11 15.47 -5.14
C HIS A 12 0.73 14.88 -3.86
N PHE A 13 0.92 13.55 -3.81
CA PHE A 13 1.55 12.83 -2.69
C PHE A 13 2.97 12.33 -2.99
N GLY A 14 3.71 13.09 -3.79
CA GLY A 14 5.08 12.77 -4.17
C GLY A 14 5.21 11.66 -5.22
N ARG A 15 6.45 11.31 -5.56
CA ARG A 15 6.74 10.18 -6.45
C ARG A 15 6.73 8.85 -5.70
N VAL A 16 6.37 7.81 -6.43
CA VAL A 16 6.49 6.42 -6.01
C VAL A 16 7.62 5.78 -6.81
N PHE A 17 8.57 5.17 -6.10
CA PHE A 17 9.69 4.44 -6.67
C PHE A 17 9.41 2.93 -6.62
N PRO A 18 9.83 2.18 -7.65
CA PRO A 18 9.72 0.73 -7.64
C PRO A 18 10.59 0.12 -6.54
N GLY A 19 10.12 -1.01 -6.02
CA GLY A 19 10.90 -1.89 -5.15
C GLY A 19 11.71 -2.90 -5.96
N HIS A 20 11.98 -4.05 -5.35
CA HIS A 20 12.67 -5.18 -5.98
C HIS A 20 11.71 -6.19 -6.63
N LEU A 21 10.39 -5.96 -6.49
CA LEU A 21 9.36 -6.81 -7.07
C LEU A 21 9.03 -6.37 -8.50
N ASP A 22 8.74 -7.34 -9.38
CA ASP A 22 8.37 -7.06 -10.76
C ASP A 22 6.89 -6.68 -10.89
N ASN A 23 6.56 -5.47 -10.46
CA ASN A 23 5.20 -4.93 -10.44
C ASN A 23 5.14 -3.48 -10.93
N MET A 24 5.98 -3.13 -11.91
CA MET A 24 6.09 -1.77 -12.46
C MET A 24 4.73 -1.19 -12.88
N TYR A 25 3.82 -2.01 -13.38
CA TYR A 25 2.46 -1.60 -13.74
C TYR A 25 1.69 -0.99 -12.56
N LEU A 26 1.89 -1.53 -11.36
CA LEU A 26 1.26 -1.06 -10.14
C LEU A 26 1.92 0.25 -9.67
N VAL A 27 3.24 0.34 -9.75
CA VAL A 27 4.01 1.55 -9.40
C VAL A 27 3.56 2.73 -10.26
N GLU A 28 3.42 2.53 -11.57
CA GLU A 28 2.93 3.57 -12.48
C GLU A 28 1.47 3.97 -12.19
N ALA A 29 0.62 3.01 -11.85
CA ALA A 29 -0.75 3.32 -11.41
C ALA A 29 -0.76 4.15 -10.12
N LEU A 30 0.14 3.86 -9.17
CA LEU A 30 0.29 4.64 -7.94
C LEU A 30 0.84 6.05 -8.21
N ASN A 31 1.76 6.22 -9.17
CA ASN A 31 2.20 7.54 -9.62
C ASN A 31 1.05 8.35 -10.24
N ALA A 32 0.16 7.72 -11.02
CA ALA A 32 -1.04 8.40 -11.53
C ALA A 32 -2.03 8.78 -10.41
N ILE A 33 -2.20 7.90 -9.41
CA ILE A 33 -3.03 8.16 -8.23
C ILE A 33 -2.44 9.27 -7.35
N SER A 34 -1.10 9.38 -7.26
CA SER A 34 -0.44 10.38 -6.43
C SER A 34 -0.75 11.81 -6.90
N LEU A 35 -1.04 12.00 -8.20
CA LEU A 35 -1.50 13.28 -8.77
C LEU A 35 -2.91 13.70 -8.32
N ARG A 36 -3.67 12.79 -7.68
CA ARG A 36 -5.01 13.06 -7.16
C ARG A 36 -5.10 12.67 -5.68
N PRO A 37 -4.67 13.55 -4.76
CA PRO A 37 -4.64 13.26 -3.31
C PRO A 37 -5.96 12.79 -2.73
N ALA A 38 -7.10 13.29 -3.23
CA ALA A 38 -8.42 12.81 -2.85
C ALA A 38 -8.63 11.32 -3.17
N LEU A 39 -8.16 10.86 -4.34
CA LEU A 39 -8.25 9.45 -4.75
C LEU A 39 -7.33 8.57 -3.90
N ALA A 40 -6.09 9.00 -3.69
CA ALA A 40 -5.13 8.29 -2.85
C ALA A 40 -5.61 8.14 -1.41
N ARG A 41 -6.14 9.21 -0.79
CA ARG A 41 -6.79 9.14 0.54
C ARG A 41 -7.96 8.17 0.54
N SER A 42 -8.73 8.16 -0.53
CA SER A 42 -9.90 7.29 -0.64
C SER A 42 -9.55 5.80 -0.61
N LEU A 43 -8.31 5.39 -0.90
CA LEU A 43 -7.89 3.99 -0.77
C LEU A 43 -7.88 3.51 0.69
N PHE A 44 -7.78 4.42 1.65
CA PHE A 44 -7.77 4.12 3.08
C PHE A 44 -9.15 4.40 3.66
N LEU A 45 -9.81 3.35 4.15
CA LEU A 45 -11.13 3.46 4.78
C LEU A 45 -11.02 4.00 6.20
N CYS A 46 -10.09 3.44 6.96
CA CYS A 46 -9.72 3.87 8.31
C CYS A 46 -8.33 3.33 8.64
N TYR A 47 -7.65 3.99 9.57
CA TYR A 47 -6.32 3.60 10.01
C TYR A 47 -6.04 4.12 11.41
N ASP A 48 -5.22 3.38 12.15
CA ASP A 48 -4.64 3.78 13.42
C ASP A 48 -3.13 3.59 13.37
N THR A 49 -2.40 4.70 13.23
CA THR A 49 -0.94 4.69 13.14
C THR A 49 -0.27 4.30 14.46
N LYS A 50 -0.94 4.39 15.61
CA LYS A 50 -0.36 4.02 16.90
C LYS A 50 -0.36 2.51 17.11
N HIS A 51 -1.40 1.85 16.61
CA HIS A 51 -1.54 0.40 16.67
C HIS A 51 -1.07 -0.31 15.40
N ALA A 52 -0.53 0.44 14.43
CA ALA A 52 -0.10 -0.08 13.12
C ALA A 52 -1.20 -0.85 12.37
N VAL A 53 -2.45 -0.39 12.43
CA VAL A 53 -3.59 -1.02 11.76
C VAL A 53 -4.09 -0.13 10.63
N TYR A 54 -4.11 -0.63 9.41
CA TYR A 54 -4.56 0.10 8.23
C TYR A 54 -5.59 -0.71 7.47
N ILE A 55 -6.79 -0.16 7.26
CA ILE A 55 -7.85 -0.81 6.50
C ILE A 55 -7.99 -0.09 5.16
N LEU A 56 -7.63 -0.80 4.09
CA LEU A 56 -7.68 -0.31 2.72
C LEU A 56 -8.88 -0.88 1.97
N ARG A 57 -9.29 -0.20 0.92
CA ARG A 57 -10.26 -0.71 -0.06
C ARG A 57 -9.57 -0.99 -1.40
N ILE A 58 -9.69 -2.22 -1.88
CA ILE A 58 -9.15 -2.66 -3.18
C ILE A 58 -10.32 -3.05 -4.08
N PHE A 59 -10.31 -2.56 -5.32
CA PHE A 59 -11.33 -2.91 -6.30
C PHE A 59 -10.89 -4.13 -7.11
N LYS A 60 -11.63 -5.24 -7.02
CA LYS A 60 -11.35 -6.49 -7.73
C LYS A 60 -12.67 -7.12 -8.17
N ASN A 61 -12.75 -7.57 -9.42
CA ASN A 61 -13.91 -8.28 -9.99
C ASN A 61 -15.26 -7.58 -9.77
N GLY A 62 -15.30 -6.24 -9.88
CA GLY A 62 -16.54 -5.46 -9.75
C GLY A 62 -16.96 -5.15 -8.31
N ILE A 63 -16.21 -5.61 -7.30
CA ILE A 63 -16.52 -5.37 -5.89
C ILE A 63 -15.37 -4.65 -5.17
N TRP A 64 -15.74 -3.87 -4.14
CA TRP A 64 -14.79 -3.26 -3.23
C TRP A 64 -14.51 -4.20 -2.05
N LEU A 65 -13.28 -4.66 -1.95
CA LEU A 65 -12.79 -5.51 -0.87
C LEU A 65 -12.16 -4.66 0.21
N LYS A 66 -12.44 -4.97 1.49
CA LYS A 66 -11.76 -4.36 2.64
C LYS A 66 -10.59 -5.24 3.03
N VAL A 67 -9.43 -4.64 3.22
CA VAL A 67 -8.17 -5.35 3.47
C VAL A 67 -7.47 -4.70 4.64
N GLU A 68 -7.27 -5.46 5.71
CA GLU A 68 -6.49 -5.03 6.85
C GLU A 68 -5.01 -5.38 6.65
N VAL A 69 -4.13 -4.41 6.84
CA VAL A 69 -2.67 -4.57 6.74
C VAL A 69 -1.98 -3.81 7.88
N ASP A 70 -0.82 -4.32 8.28
CA ASP A 70 0.10 -3.67 9.20
C ASP A 70 1.25 -2.95 8.47
N ASP A 71 2.05 -2.17 9.19
CA ASP A 71 3.19 -1.39 8.65
C ASP A 71 4.50 -2.16 8.50
N TYR A 72 4.53 -3.47 8.75
CA TYR A 72 5.69 -4.30 8.51
C TYR A 72 5.97 -4.43 7.00
N ALA A 73 7.14 -3.95 6.58
CA ALA A 73 7.63 -4.03 5.21
C ALA A 73 8.90 -4.88 5.16
N PRO A 74 8.98 -5.88 4.26
CA PRO A 74 10.18 -6.69 4.11
C PRO A 74 11.31 -5.88 3.45
N LEU A 75 12.53 -6.05 3.96
CA LEU A 75 13.74 -5.42 3.45
C LEU A 75 14.51 -6.40 2.56
N ALA A 76 15.24 -5.85 1.60
CA ALA A 76 16.20 -6.58 0.79
C ALA A 76 17.33 -7.15 1.67
N SER A 77 18.10 -8.08 1.11
CA SER A 77 19.21 -8.75 1.81
C SER A 77 20.29 -7.78 2.32
N ASN A 78 20.37 -6.58 1.76
CA ASN A 78 21.25 -5.51 2.24
C ASN A 78 20.75 -4.85 3.53
N GLY A 79 19.50 -5.07 3.94
CA GLY A 79 18.89 -4.52 5.15
C GLY A 79 18.53 -3.04 5.09
N PHE A 80 18.72 -2.37 3.94
CA PHE A 80 18.51 -0.92 3.82
C PHE A 80 17.37 -0.55 2.87
N GLU A 81 17.05 -1.41 1.89
CA GLU A 81 16.07 -1.10 0.86
C GLU A 81 14.81 -1.94 1.02
N PRO A 82 13.60 -1.36 0.99
CA PRO A 82 12.37 -2.14 1.00
C PRO A 82 12.24 -2.97 -0.30
N LEU A 83 11.71 -4.18 -0.18
CA LEU A 83 11.34 -4.99 -1.35
C LEU A 83 10.10 -4.42 -2.06
N CYS A 84 9.20 -3.81 -1.30
CA CYS A 84 8.00 -3.13 -1.79
C CYS A 84 8.33 -1.78 -2.45
N CYS A 85 7.41 -1.26 -3.26
CA CYS A 85 7.45 0.12 -3.72
C CYS A 85 7.47 1.10 -2.55
N ARG A 86 8.02 2.29 -2.78
CA ARG A 86 8.26 3.28 -1.73
C ARG A 86 7.94 4.70 -2.17
N SER A 87 7.49 5.53 -1.23
CA SER A 87 7.41 6.97 -1.44
C SER A 87 8.81 7.58 -1.50
N GLU A 88 8.94 8.73 -2.17
CA GLU A 88 10.13 9.59 -2.07
C GLU A 88 10.52 9.98 -0.64
N HIS A 89 9.57 9.92 0.30
CA HIS A 89 9.77 10.21 1.71
C HIS A 89 9.76 8.98 2.62
N PHE A 90 10.00 7.79 2.07
CA PHE A 90 10.16 6.56 2.85
C PHE A 90 11.37 6.69 3.81
N PRO A 91 11.29 6.20 5.07
CA PRO A 91 10.21 5.43 5.70
C PRO A 91 9.11 6.27 6.37
N TYR A 92 9.13 7.59 6.24
CA TYR A 92 8.20 8.47 6.95
C TYR A 92 6.79 8.46 6.33
N ILE A 93 6.68 8.23 5.02
CA ILE A 93 5.44 8.15 4.25
C ILE A 93 5.28 6.75 3.67
N LEU A 94 4.25 6.03 4.10
CA LEU A 94 4.09 4.59 3.84
C LEU A 94 2.93 4.23 2.89
N TRP A 95 2.10 5.21 2.48
CA TRP A 95 0.88 4.90 1.72
C TRP A 95 1.09 4.01 0.48
N PRO A 96 2.16 4.18 -0.36
CA PRO A 96 2.32 3.33 -1.54
C PRO A 96 2.61 1.88 -1.13
N SER A 97 3.52 1.69 -0.18
CA SER A 97 3.93 0.38 0.33
C SER A 97 2.75 -0.38 0.96
N LEU A 98 1.87 0.32 1.68
CA LEU A 98 0.67 -0.28 2.29
C LEU A 98 -0.38 -0.67 1.23
N VAL A 99 -0.58 0.15 0.20
CA VAL A 99 -1.48 -0.19 -0.92
C VAL A 99 -0.98 -1.42 -1.66
N GLU A 100 0.32 -1.46 -1.92
CA GLU A 100 0.96 -2.57 -2.60
C GLU A 100 0.86 -3.88 -1.76
N LYS A 101 0.98 -3.78 -0.43
CA LYS A 101 0.76 -4.89 0.51
C LYS A 101 -0.68 -5.39 0.48
N ALA A 102 -1.65 -4.48 0.51
CA ALA A 102 -3.07 -4.82 0.43
C ALA A 102 -3.42 -5.46 -0.92
N TYR A 103 -2.81 -4.97 -2.01
CA TYR A 103 -2.93 -5.55 -3.33
C TYR A 103 -2.36 -6.98 -3.35
N ALA A 104 -1.13 -7.18 -2.86
CA ALA A 104 -0.52 -8.50 -2.74
C ALA A 104 -1.44 -9.45 -1.97
N LYS A 105 -1.93 -9.06 -0.79
CA LYS A 105 -2.87 -9.84 0.03
C LYS A 105 -4.12 -10.26 -0.72
N VAL A 106 -4.77 -9.34 -1.44
CA VAL A 106 -5.97 -9.64 -2.24
C VAL A 106 -5.70 -10.60 -3.40
N HIS A 107 -4.49 -10.61 -3.94
CA HIS A 107 -4.10 -11.46 -5.06
C HIS A 107 -3.45 -12.79 -4.63
N THR A 108 -2.94 -12.88 -3.40
CA THR A 108 -2.38 -14.11 -2.81
C THR A 108 -3.40 -14.91 -2.01
N LEU A 109 -4.50 -14.29 -1.57
CA LEU A 109 -5.73 -14.98 -1.16
C LEU A 109 -6.22 -15.82 -2.35
N ARG A 110 -5.80 -17.09 -2.40
CA ARG A 110 -6.19 -18.05 -3.43
C ARG A 110 -7.70 -18.28 -3.37
N ASP A 111 -8.30 -18.41 -4.54
CA ASP A 111 -9.67 -18.86 -4.75
C ASP A 111 -9.87 -20.19 -3.97
N GLY A 112 -10.54 -20.13 -2.82
CA GLY A 112 -10.86 -21.32 -2.00
C GLY A 112 -10.31 -21.37 -0.57
N GLN A 113 -9.62 -20.35 -0.06
CA GLN A 113 -9.36 -20.27 1.39
C GLN A 113 -10.43 -19.43 2.10
N ASN A 114 -10.78 -19.85 3.33
CA ASN A 114 -11.81 -19.25 4.17
C ASN A 114 -11.64 -17.72 4.20
N PRO A 115 -12.69 -16.89 4.04
CA PRO A 115 -12.60 -15.43 4.09
C PRO A 115 -11.95 -14.86 5.38
N ASP A 116 -11.83 -15.68 6.43
CA ASP A 116 -11.17 -15.35 7.69
C ASP A 116 -9.64 -15.65 7.68
N ASP A 117 -9.13 -16.27 6.62
CA ASP A 117 -7.72 -16.66 6.51
C ASP A 117 -6.87 -15.43 6.13
N ASN A 118 -6.33 -14.78 7.17
CA ASN A 118 -5.59 -13.53 7.06
C ASN A 118 -4.13 -13.70 6.59
N SER A 119 -3.77 -14.88 6.08
CA SER A 119 -2.39 -15.31 5.77
C SER A 119 -1.80 -14.72 4.47
N GLY A 120 -2.59 -14.02 3.67
CA GLY A 120 -2.11 -13.33 2.47
C GLY A 120 -1.26 -12.09 2.80
N GLY A 121 -0.08 -11.99 2.17
CA GLY A 121 0.83 -10.85 2.28
C GLY A 121 2.05 -11.03 1.38
N TRP A 122 3.06 -10.18 1.53
CA TRP A 122 4.35 -10.23 0.81
C TRP A 122 5.14 -11.54 0.89
N MET A 123 4.63 -12.53 1.63
CA MET A 123 5.27 -13.80 1.95
C MET A 123 4.59 -15.01 1.29
N ALA A 124 3.77 -14.80 0.25
CA ALA A 124 3.20 -15.90 -0.54
C ALA A 124 4.18 -16.38 -1.63
#